data_AF-A0AA95RTA5-F1
#
_entry.id   AF-A0AA95RTA5-F1
#
_cell.length_a   1.000
_cell.length_b   1.000
_cell.length_c   1.000
_cell.angle_alpha   90.00
_cell.angle_beta   90.00
_cell.angle_gamma   90.00
#
_symmetry.space_group_name_H-M   'P 1'
#
loop_
_entity.id
_entity.type
_entity.pdbx_description
1 polymer ?
#
loop_
_entity_poly.entity_id
_entity_poly.type
_entity_poly.pdbx_seq_one_letter_code
_entity_poly.pdbx_strand_id
1 'polypeptide(L)'
;MRFRSAFAFDIRFQWRHGFYWIYIIICTFYLVLLHLIPDHYREQTMLLLTFSDPSALGLILAGGIVLLERDQGIHDPLFVTPIRIREYLLSKAGSFSVLSLLAAWVIHVVASGIPQSPMGFSIGIILTSSFMTLLSIGVVARCRTINGFILLSQVFVLPFILPLLGYFKVWNSKLFLLFPTEGTLRLLSSGTSSLSFGNYMYSISILLLWNVVIYVWAKKSFVQHVMMRIGKGGGGR
;
A
#
# COMPACT_ATOMS: atom_id res chain seq x y z
N MET A 1 -17.95 -16.73 -4.45
CA MET A 1 -18.11 -16.23 -5.83
C MET A 1 -18.06 -14.70 -5.92
N ARG A 2 -18.55 -13.96 -4.92
CA ARG A 2 -18.57 -12.47 -4.90
C ARG A 2 -17.19 -11.81 -4.78
N PHE A 3 -16.33 -12.29 -3.88
CA PHE A 3 -14.95 -11.75 -3.76
C PHE A 3 -14.13 -11.92 -5.05
N ARG A 4 -14.23 -13.07 -5.72
CA ARG A 4 -13.48 -13.34 -6.96
C ARG A 4 -13.94 -12.45 -8.12
N SER A 5 -15.24 -12.13 -8.19
CA SER A 5 -15.77 -11.23 -9.21
C SER A 5 -15.39 -9.77 -8.93
N ALA A 6 -15.41 -9.33 -7.67
CA ALA A 6 -14.89 -8.02 -7.27
C ALA A 6 -13.39 -7.89 -7.61
N PHE A 7 -12.59 -8.92 -7.31
CA PHE A 7 -11.16 -8.94 -7.60
C PHE A 7 -10.86 -8.93 -9.10
N ALA A 8 -11.59 -9.71 -9.89
CA ALA A 8 -11.47 -9.70 -11.34
C ALA A 8 -11.89 -8.36 -11.96
N PHE A 9 -12.91 -7.70 -11.38
CA PHE A 9 -13.33 -6.37 -11.79
C PHE A 9 -12.24 -5.33 -11.48
N ASP A 10 -11.68 -5.32 -10.26
CA ASP A 10 -10.58 -4.42 -9.87
C ASP A 10 -9.39 -4.56 -10.83
N ILE A 11 -8.96 -5.79 -11.16
CA ILE A 11 -7.86 -6.04 -12.09
C ILE A 11 -8.17 -5.51 -13.49
N ARG A 12 -9.37 -5.78 -14.01
CA ARG A 12 -9.77 -5.27 -15.34
C ARG A 12 -9.83 -3.75 -15.37
N PHE A 13 -10.29 -3.14 -14.28
CA PHE A 13 -10.33 -1.70 -14.12
C PHE A 13 -8.93 -1.09 -14.12
N GLN A 14 -8.02 -1.66 -13.31
CA GLN A 14 -6.60 -1.30 -13.26
C GLN A 14 -5.94 -1.39 -14.63
N TRP A 15 -6.24 -2.45 -15.38
CA TRP A 15 -5.71 -2.67 -16.73
C TRP A 15 -6.21 -1.62 -17.72
N ARG A 16 -7.53 -1.37 -17.76
CA ARG A 16 -8.13 -0.37 -18.65
C ARG A 16 -7.60 1.03 -18.41
N HIS A 17 -7.30 1.37 -17.16
CA HIS A 17 -6.77 2.68 -16.78
C HIS A 17 -5.23 2.78 -16.83
N GLY A 18 -4.53 1.73 -17.28
CA GLY A 18 -3.09 1.78 -17.52
C GLY A 18 -2.22 1.75 -16.27
N PHE A 19 -2.75 1.37 -15.10
CA PHE A 19 -1.97 1.29 -13.86
C PHE A 19 -0.79 0.33 -13.97
N TYR A 20 -0.94 -0.78 -14.70
CA TYR A 20 0.15 -1.73 -14.95
C TYR A 20 1.29 -1.10 -15.77
N TRP A 21 0.99 -0.23 -16.72
CA TRP A 21 2.02 0.51 -17.48
C TRP A 21 2.81 1.44 -16.58
N ILE A 22 2.14 2.13 -15.65
CA ILE A 22 2.79 2.98 -14.65
C ILE A 22 3.76 2.14 -13.81
N TYR A 23 3.35 0.96 -13.34
CA TYR A 23 4.22 0.06 -12.57
C TYR A 23 5.41 -0.46 -13.38
N ILE A 24 5.23 -0.80 -14.66
CA ILE A 24 6.35 -1.23 -15.53
C ILE A 24 7.37 -0.09 -15.68
N ILE A 25 6.90 1.13 -15.93
CA ILE A 25 7.77 2.31 -16.07
C ILE A 25 8.56 2.55 -14.79
N ILE A 26 7.88 2.50 -13.63
CA ILE A 26 8.52 2.77 -12.34
C ILE A 26 9.49 1.65 -11.94
N CYS A 27 9.11 0.39 -12.17
CA CYS A 27 10.00 -0.74 -11.95
C CYS A 27 11.27 -0.63 -12.81
N THR A 28 11.11 -0.28 -14.10
CA THR A 28 12.24 -0.04 -15.01
C THR A 28 13.13 1.10 -14.49
N PHE A 29 12.52 2.20 -14.05
CA PHE A 29 13.24 3.32 -13.47
C PHE A 29 14.02 2.92 -12.21
N TYR A 30 13.44 2.11 -11.33
CA TYR A 30 14.12 1.60 -10.13
C TYR A 30 15.29 0.69 -10.47
N LEU A 31 15.17 -0.17 -11.47
CA LEU A 31 16.26 -1.03 -11.93
C LEU A 31 17.42 -0.21 -12.51
N VAL A 32 17.12 0.79 -13.34
CA VAL A 32 18.13 1.71 -13.90
C VAL A 32 18.84 2.47 -12.77
N LEU A 33 18.09 3.01 -11.81
CA LEU A 33 18.64 3.74 -10.68
C LEU A 33 19.58 2.84 -9.85
N LEU A 34 19.21 1.58 -9.62
CA LEU A 34 20.03 0.64 -8.86
C LEU A 34 21.32 0.22 -9.62
N HIS A 35 21.28 0.24 -10.95
CA HIS A 35 22.46 0.00 -11.78
C HIS A 35 23.46 1.16 -11.74
N LEU A 36 22.96 2.41 -11.61
CA LEU A 36 23.79 3.62 -11.52
C LEU A 36 24.47 3.79 -10.16
N ILE A 37 23.98 3.12 -9.12
CA ILE A 37 24.44 3.31 -7.74
C ILE A 37 25.65 2.42 -7.42
N PRO A 38 26.70 2.95 -6.75
CA PRO A 38 27.85 2.18 -6.30
C PRO A 38 27.46 1.04 -5.34
N ASP A 39 28.20 -0.07 -5.38
CA ASP A 39 27.88 -1.29 -4.60
C ASP A 39 27.73 -1.03 -3.10
N HIS A 40 28.48 -0.09 -2.54
CA HIS A 40 28.42 0.27 -1.12
C HIS A 40 27.03 0.78 -0.67
N TYR A 41 26.28 1.47 -1.56
CA TYR A 41 24.94 2.01 -1.25
C TYR A 41 23.82 1.20 -1.88
N ARG A 42 24.15 0.14 -2.64
CA ARG A 42 23.17 -0.65 -3.38
C ARG A 42 22.17 -1.33 -2.46
N GLU A 43 22.62 -1.94 -1.36
CA GLU A 43 21.72 -2.65 -0.44
C GLU A 43 20.72 -1.71 0.23
N GLN A 44 21.20 -0.55 0.73
CA GLN A 44 20.34 0.45 1.35
C GLN A 44 19.32 1.02 0.37
N THR A 45 19.77 1.35 -0.84
CA THR A 45 18.89 1.90 -1.88
C THR A 45 17.87 0.88 -2.33
N MET A 46 18.27 -0.37 -2.50
CA MET A 46 17.37 -1.46 -2.85
C MET A 46 16.25 -1.64 -1.83
N LEU A 47 16.59 -1.62 -0.53
CA LEU A 47 15.61 -1.71 0.55
C LEU A 47 14.63 -0.52 0.49
N LEU A 48 15.14 0.70 0.31
CA LEU A 48 14.32 1.90 0.23
C LEU A 48 13.41 1.94 -1.01
N LEU A 49 13.91 1.51 -2.18
CA LEU A 49 13.11 1.42 -3.40
C LEU A 49 12.00 0.36 -3.27
N THR A 50 12.35 -0.79 -2.69
CA THR A 50 11.38 -1.86 -2.42
C THR A 50 10.34 -1.44 -1.38
N PHE A 51 10.71 -0.57 -0.43
CA PHE A 51 9.77 0.04 0.50
C PHE A 51 8.89 1.12 -0.16
N SER A 52 9.49 1.93 -1.05
CA SER A 52 8.82 3.03 -1.73
C SER A 52 7.67 2.58 -2.63
N ASP A 53 7.79 1.40 -3.25
CA ASP A 53 6.75 0.83 -4.12
C ASP A 53 5.39 0.63 -3.40
N PRO A 54 5.27 -0.25 -2.39
CA PRO A 54 4.02 -0.45 -1.67
C PRO A 54 3.59 0.76 -0.84
N SER A 55 4.53 1.64 -0.44
CA SER A 55 4.22 2.82 0.38
C SER A 55 3.72 4.02 -0.42
N ALA A 56 4.46 4.49 -1.41
CA ALA A 56 4.10 5.68 -2.19
C ALA A 56 3.13 5.32 -3.31
N LEU A 57 3.45 4.32 -4.13
CA LEU A 57 2.61 3.94 -5.28
C LEU A 57 1.34 3.27 -4.80
N GLY A 58 1.45 2.34 -3.85
CA GLY A 58 0.28 1.72 -3.22
C GLY A 58 -0.69 2.76 -2.65
N LEU A 59 -0.19 3.81 -2.00
CA LEU A 59 -1.03 4.90 -1.48
C LEU A 59 -1.69 5.70 -2.61
N ILE A 60 -0.90 6.28 -3.52
CA ILE A 60 -1.42 7.22 -4.52
C ILE A 60 -2.30 6.51 -5.54
N LEU A 61 -1.89 5.35 -6.03
CA LEU A 61 -2.63 4.61 -7.05
C LEU A 61 -3.92 4.01 -6.48
N ALA A 62 -3.91 3.49 -5.24
CA ALA A 62 -5.14 3.00 -4.63
C ALA A 62 -6.18 4.10 -4.46
N GLY A 63 -5.76 5.28 -4.01
CA GLY A 63 -6.68 6.41 -3.83
C GLY A 63 -7.12 7.00 -5.15
N GLY A 64 -6.21 7.08 -6.14
CA GLY A 64 -6.53 7.49 -7.50
C GLY A 64 -7.60 6.63 -8.15
N ILE A 65 -7.49 5.30 -8.04
CA ILE A 65 -8.52 4.38 -8.53
C ILE A 65 -9.86 4.64 -7.85
N VAL A 66 -9.89 4.81 -6.53
CA VAL A 66 -11.15 5.05 -5.80
C VAL A 66 -11.79 6.39 -6.19
N LEU A 67 -10.99 7.41 -6.53
CA LEU A 67 -11.51 8.67 -7.08
C LEU A 67 -12.08 8.49 -8.47
N LEU A 68 -11.38 7.76 -9.36
CA LEU A 68 -11.86 7.46 -10.71
C LEU A 68 -13.15 6.64 -10.69
N GLU A 69 -13.23 5.63 -9.81
CA GLU A 69 -14.44 4.83 -9.61
C GLU A 69 -15.61 5.69 -9.14
N ARG A 70 -15.34 6.69 -8.29
CA ARG A 70 -16.36 7.64 -7.83
C ARG A 70 -16.82 8.56 -8.97
N ASP A 71 -15.89 9.09 -9.75
CA ASP A 71 -16.17 10.01 -10.86
C ASP A 71 -16.99 9.33 -11.97
N GLN A 72 -16.73 8.04 -12.22
CA GLN A 72 -17.47 7.22 -13.16
C GLN A 72 -18.81 6.68 -12.62
N GLY A 73 -19.23 7.09 -11.42
CA GLY A 73 -20.50 6.64 -10.81
C GLY A 73 -20.53 5.15 -10.47
N ILE A 74 -19.38 4.46 -10.41
CA ILE A 74 -19.29 3.01 -10.14
C ILE A 74 -19.70 2.69 -8.68
N HIS A 75 -19.68 3.69 -7.79
CA HIS A 75 -20.17 3.55 -6.42
C HIS A 75 -21.71 3.54 -6.30
N ASP A 76 -22.45 4.01 -7.31
CA ASP A 76 -23.93 4.05 -7.27
C ASP A 76 -24.57 2.66 -7.45
N PRO A 77 -24.08 1.77 -8.34
CA PRO A 77 -24.49 0.37 -8.41
C PRO A 77 -24.05 -0.48 -7.21
N LEU A 78 -23.13 -0.01 -6.36
CA LEU A 78 -22.72 -0.72 -5.14
C LEU A 78 -23.88 -0.84 -4.12
N PHE A 79 -24.93 -0.02 -4.26
CA PHE A 79 -26.16 -0.10 -3.47
C PHE A 79 -27.17 -1.12 -4.01
N VAL A 80 -27.06 -1.48 -5.29
CA VAL A 80 -27.97 -2.42 -5.97
C VAL A 80 -27.34 -3.81 -6.06
N THR A 81 -26.01 -3.89 -6.03
CA THR A 81 -25.26 -5.15 -5.98
C THR A 81 -25.02 -5.61 -4.53
N PRO A 82 -25.12 -6.91 -4.22
CA PRO A 82 -25.01 -7.42 -2.85
C PRO A 82 -23.54 -7.57 -2.40
N ILE A 83 -22.67 -6.63 -2.81
CA ILE A 83 -21.25 -6.63 -2.46
C ILE A 83 -21.08 -5.90 -1.13
N ARG A 84 -20.53 -6.61 -0.13
CA ARG A 84 -20.27 -6.00 1.17
C ARG A 84 -19.05 -5.09 1.06
N ILE A 85 -19.08 -3.95 1.75
CA ILE A 85 -17.92 -3.03 1.89
C ILE A 85 -16.63 -3.80 2.26
N ARG A 86 -16.75 -4.83 3.12
CA ARG A 86 -15.62 -5.70 3.50
C ARG A 86 -14.97 -6.38 2.28
N GLU A 87 -15.78 -6.89 1.36
CA GLU A 87 -15.30 -7.58 0.15
C GLU A 87 -14.62 -6.60 -0.80
N TYR A 88 -15.14 -5.38 -0.92
CA TYR A 88 -14.54 -4.30 -1.69
C TYR A 88 -13.16 -3.88 -1.15
N LEU A 89 -13.05 -3.57 0.16
CA LEU A 89 -11.76 -3.18 0.74
C LEU A 89 -10.72 -4.31 0.63
N LEU A 90 -11.12 -5.56 0.90
CA LEU A 90 -10.21 -6.70 0.80
C LEU A 90 -9.82 -7.00 -0.66
N SER A 91 -10.73 -6.81 -1.61
CA SER A 91 -10.45 -7.00 -3.04
C SER A 91 -9.39 -6.02 -3.52
N LYS A 92 -9.54 -4.73 -3.17
CA LYS A 92 -8.60 -3.69 -3.55
C LYS A 92 -7.25 -3.86 -2.86
N ALA A 93 -7.24 -4.14 -1.54
CA ALA A 93 -6.02 -4.44 -0.80
C ALA A 93 -5.29 -5.66 -1.37
N GLY A 94 -6.01 -6.72 -1.74
CA GLY A 94 -5.45 -7.90 -2.37
C GLY A 94 -4.84 -7.60 -3.75
N SER A 95 -5.56 -6.86 -4.60
CA SER A 95 -5.14 -6.56 -5.97
C SER A 95 -3.85 -5.76 -5.98
N PHE A 96 -3.75 -4.71 -5.15
CA PHE A 96 -2.53 -3.93 -4.99
C PHE A 96 -1.41 -4.74 -4.32
N SER A 97 -1.71 -5.59 -3.35
CA SER A 97 -0.69 -6.44 -2.72
C SER A 97 -0.06 -7.41 -3.71
N VAL A 98 -0.83 -8.01 -4.62
CA VAL A 98 -0.29 -8.86 -5.69
C VAL A 98 0.61 -8.05 -6.61
N LEU A 99 0.19 -6.83 -6.97
CA LEU A 99 0.91 -5.99 -7.90
C LEU A 99 2.25 -5.49 -7.30
N SER A 100 2.23 -4.99 -6.06
CA SER A 100 3.44 -4.61 -5.32
C SER A 100 4.37 -5.81 -5.06
N LEU A 101 3.80 -7.00 -4.80
CA LEU A 101 4.60 -8.21 -4.62
C LEU A 101 5.36 -8.58 -5.90
N LEU A 102 4.68 -8.55 -7.05
CA LEU A 102 5.32 -8.81 -8.34
C LEU A 102 6.42 -7.78 -8.64
N ALA A 103 6.14 -6.50 -8.43
CA ALA A 103 7.13 -5.43 -8.64
C ALA A 103 8.36 -5.61 -7.74
N ALA A 104 8.15 -5.81 -6.45
CA ALA A 104 9.23 -6.01 -5.49
C ALA A 104 10.07 -7.28 -5.76
N TRP A 105 9.43 -8.38 -6.19
CA TRP A 105 10.14 -9.59 -6.59
C TRP A 105 10.99 -9.38 -7.84
N VAL A 106 10.46 -8.70 -8.86
CA VAL A 106 11.22 -8.37 -10.07
C VAL A 106 12.42 -7.51 -9.72
N ILE A 107 12.24 -6.47 -8.91
CA ILE A 107 13.33 -5.59 -8.46
C ILE A 107 14.38 -6.41 -7.71
N HIS A 108 13.98 -7.25 -6.75
CA HIS A 108 14.92 -7.99 -5.92
C HIS A 108 15.70 -9.05 -6.72
N VAL A 109 15.00 -9.83 -7.55
CA VAL A 109 15.61 -10.91 -8.34
C VAL A 109 16.61 -10.36 -9.36
N VAL A 110 16.28 -9.24 -10.02
CA VAL A 110 17.19 -8.61 -11.00
C VAL A 110 18.37 -7.93 -10.32
N ALA A 111 18.16 -7.36 -9.13
CA ALA A 111 19.18 -6.60 -8.40
C ALA A 111 20.23 -7.46 -7.70
N SER A 112 19.79 -8.46 -6.94
CA SER A 112 20.63 -9.22 -6.01
C SER A 112 20.34 -10.72 -6.02
N GLY A 113 19.43 -11.19 -6.88
CA GLY A 113 19.01 -12.57 -6.96
C GLY A 113 17.89 -12.93 -5.99
N ILE A 114 17.75 -14.24 -5.70
CA ILE A 114 16.67 -14.76 -4.88
C ILE A 114 16.82 -14.26 -3.42
N PRO A 115 15.75 -13.72 -2.80
CA PRO A 115 15.78 -13.31 -1.41
C PRO A 115 16.22 -14.45 -0.49
N GLN A 116 17.04 -14.15 0.52
CA GLN A 116 17.51 -15.13 1.52
C GLN A 116 16.33 -15.74 2.29
N SER A 117 15.30 -14.94 2.60
CA SER A 117 14.04 -15.42 3.16
C SER A 117 12.83 -14.97 2.31
N PRO A 118 12.48 -15.75 1.27
CA PRO A 118 11.41 -15.40 0.33
C PRO A 118 10.05 -15.19 1.02
N MET A 119 9.75 -15.97 2.05
CA MET A 119 8.50 -15.86 2.81
C MET A 119 8.44 -14.56 3.61
N GLY A 120 9.53 -14.18 4.29
CA GLY A 120 9.61 -12.97 5.09
C GLY A 120 9.44 -11.71 4.26
N PHE A 121 10.21 -11.65 3.18
CA PHE A 121 10.13 -10.59 2.19
C PHE A 121 8.71 -10.43 1.65
N SER A 122 8.09 -11.53 1.19
CA SER A 122 6.74 -11.51 0.61
C SER A 122 5.67 -11.09 1.62
N ILE A 123 5.74 -11.60 2.86
CA ILE A 123 4.80 -11.25 3.93
C ILE A 123 4.93 -9.76 4.29
N GLY A 124 6.15 -9.24 4.37
CA GLY A 124 6.41 -7.81 4.57
C GLY A 124 5.72 -6.96 3.51
N ILE A 125 5.94 -7.26 2.23
CA ILE A 125 5.36 -6.49 1.12
C ILE A 125 3.83 -6.54 1.13
N ILE A 126 3.24 -7.72 1.33
CA ILE A 126 1.77 -7.89 1.34
C ILE A 126 1.15 -7.09 2.48
N LEU A 127 1.72 -7.16 3.68
CA LEU A 127 1.23 -6.45 4.86
C LEU A 127 1.38 -4.92 4.71
N THR A 128 2.51 -4.45 4.18
CA THR A 128 2.76 -3.03 3.95
C THR A 128 1.86 -2.49 2.85
N SER A 129 1.74 -3.19 1.72
CA SER A 129 0.87 -2.81 0.62
C SER A 129 -0.60 -2.75 1.05
N SER A 130 -1.06 -3.75 1.82
CA SER A 130 -2.41 -3.74 2.40
C SER A 130 -2.62 -2.56 3.33
N PHE A 131 -1.67 -2.28 4.22
CA PHE A 131 -1.75 -1.15 5.15
C PHE A 131 -1.88 0.18 4.41
N MET A 132 -1.03 0.41 3.40
CA MET A 132 -0.99 1.66 2.62
C MET A 132 -2.22 1.82 1.73
N THR A 133 -2.70 0.73 1.13
CA THR A 133 -3.95 0.71 0.36
C THR A 133 -5.14 1.07 1.24
N LEU A 134 -5.25 0.47 2.44
CA LEU A 134 -6.34 0.74 3.37
C LEU A 134 -6.28 2.18 3.92
N LEU A 135 -5.07 2.67 4.23
CA LEU A 135 -4.85 4.06 4.63
C LEU A 135 -5.33 5.00 3.52
N SER A 136 -4.94 4.73 2.28
CA SER A 136 -5.36 5.50 1.11
C SER A 136 -6.88 5.56 0.96
N ILE A 137 -7.56 4.41 1.04
CA ILE A 137 -9.02 4.30 0.95
C ILE A 137 -9.70 5.12 2.07
N GLY A 138 -9.15 5.08 3.28
CA GLY A 138 -9.71 5.83 4.39
C GLY A 138 -9.53 7.36 4.25
N VAL A 139 -8.42 7.82 3.67
CA VAL A 139 -8.15 9.23 3.36
C VAL A 139 -9.01 9.71 2.20
N VAL A 140 -9.04 8.98 1.10
CA VAL A 140 -9.79 9.35 -0.12
C VAL A 140 -11.29 9.36 0.08
N ALA A 141 -11.81 8.59 1.05
CA ALA A 141 -13.21 8.69 1.48
C ALA A 141 -13.57 10.11 1.96
N ARG A 142 -12.61 10.88 2.48
CA ARG A 142 -12.83 12.23 3.04
C ARG A 142 -12.66 13.34 2.00
N CYS A 143 -11.91 13.08 0.92
CA CYS A 143 -11.61 14.07 -0.12
C CYS A 143 -12.61 14.00 -1.28
N ARG A 144 -12.78 15.12 -1.99
CA ARG A 144 -13.58 15.21 -3.23
C ARG A 144 -12.73 15.41 -4.48
N THR A 145 -11.58 16.05 -4.33
CA THR A 145 -10.67 16.37 -5.43
C THR A 145 -9.39 15.55 -5.32
N ILE A 146 -8.75 15.32 -6.47
CA ILE A 146 -7.44 14.67 -6.55
C ILE A 146 -6.40 15.47 -5.75
N ASN A 147 -6.37 16.79 -5.90
CA ASN A 147 -5.42 17.66 -5.19
C ASN A 147 -5.59 17.56 -3.67
N GLY A 148 -6.83 17.58 -3.18
CA GLY A 148 -7.10 17.42 -1.76
C GLY A 148 -6.72 16.03 -1.24
N PHE A 149 -6.91 14.99 -2.05
CA PHE A 149 -6.45 13.64 -1.72
C PHE A 149 -4.93 13.56 -1.61
N ILE A 150 -4.19 14.07 -2.60
CA ILE A 150 -2.72 14.05 -2.61
C ILE A 150 -2.20 14.70 -1.33
N LEU A 151 -2.58 15.97 -1.08
CA LEU A 151 -2.16 16.73 0.10
C LEU A 151 -2.49 16.02 1.42
N LEU A 152 -3.73 15.54 1.55
CA LEU A 152 -4.15 14.89 2.79
C LEU A 152 -3.44 13.54 2.99
N SER A 153 -3.22 12.77 1.93
CA SER A 153 -2.52 11.49 2.00
C SER A 153 -1.10 11.63 2.52
N GLN A 154 -0.38 12.68 2.11
CA GLN A 154 0.97 12.97 2.57
C GLN A 154 1.00 13.34 4.06
N VAL A 155 0.03 14.15 4.53
CA VAL A 155 -0.10 14.49 5.96
C VAL A 155 -0.37 13.24 6.80
N PHE A 156 -1.23 12.33 6.32
CA PHE A 156 -1.53 11.09 7.04
C PHE A 156 -0.39 10.08 7.05
N VAL A 157 0.45 10.06 6.00
CA VAL A 157 1.59 9.15 5.90
C VAL A 157 2.81 9.66 6.67
N LEU A 158 2.95 10.98 6.86
CA LEU A 158 4.11 11.60 7.50
C LEU A 158 4.49 10.99 8.87
N PRO A 159 3.56 10.72 9.81
CA PRO A 159 3.92 10.06 11.08
C PRO A 159 4.48 8.66 10.89
N PHE A 160 4.03 7.94 9.86
CA PHE A 160 4.50 6.60 9.54
C PHE A 160 5.86 6.60 8.85
N ILE A 161 6.31 7.71 8.27
CA ILE A 161 7.65 7.83 7.67
C ILE A 161 8.73 8.05 8.74
N LEU A 162 8.38 8.51 9.94
CA LEU A 162 9.34 8.82 11.02
C LEU A 162 10.40 7.74 11.30
N PRO A 163 10.08 6.42 11.32
CA PRO A 163 11.08 5.37 11.55
C PRO A 163 12.22 5.33 10.51
N LEU A 164 12.02 5.88 9.31
CA LEU A 164 13.10 6.01 8.32
C LEU A 164 14.22 6.92 8.83
N LEU A 165 13.94 7.89 9.71
CA LEU A 165 14.98 8.71 10.34
C LEU A 165 15.92 7.87 11.23
N GLY A 166 15.38 6.82 11.87
CA GLY A 166 16.17 5.83 12.61
C GLY A 166 17.05 5.00 11.69
N TYR A 167 16.51 4.58 10.54
CA TYR A 167 17.26 3.86 9.52
C TYR A 167 18.46 4.67 9.00
N PHE A 168 18.29 5.98 8.76
CA PHE A 168 19.37 6.88 8.35
C PHE A 168 20.32 7.29 9.50
N LYS A 169 20.14 6.77 10.72
CA LYS A 169 20.90 7.14 11.93
C LYS A 169 20.84 8.64 12.29
N VAL A 170 19.83 9.36 11.80
CA VAL A 170 19.64 10.80 12.09
C VAL A 170 19.07 10.98 13.49
N TRP A 171 18.10 10.15 13.86
CA TRP A 171 17.46 10.16 15.17
C TRP A 171 17.10 8.74 15.58
N ASN A 172 17.51 8.28 16.77
CA ASN A 172 17.14 6.96 17.27
C ASN A 172 16.24 7.09 18.49
N SER A 173 15.00 6.62 18.37
CA SER A 173 14.06 6.56 19.49
C SER A 173 13.42 5.18 19.57
N LYS A 174 13.27 4.65 20.79
CA LYS A 174 12.54 3.39 21.04
C LYS A 174 11.08 3.49 20.60
N LEU A 175 10.54 4.71 20.45
CA LEU A 175 9.18 4.94 19.94
C LEU A 175 9.00 4.47 18.50
N PHE A 176 10.06 4.40 17.68
CA PHE A 176 9.97 3.95 16.29
C PHE A 176 9.55 2.48 16.16
N LEU A 177 9.81 1.67 17.18
CA LEU A 177 9.35 0.29 17.28
C LEU A 177 7.81 0.17 17.16
N LEU A 178 7.06 1.14 17.68
CA LEU A 178 5.61 1.11 17.66
C LEU A 178 5.01 1.31 16.26
N PHE A 179 5.79 1.81 15.30
CA PHE A 179 5.29 2.15 13.98
C PHE A 179 5.38 0.97 13.00
N PRO A 180 4.39 0.80 12.11
CA PRO A 180 4.36 -0.29 11.12
C PRO A 180 5.53 -0.25 10.14
N THR A 181 6.09 0.94 9.89
CA THR A 181 7.24 1.12 9.00
C THR A 181 8.49 0.42 9.52
N GLU A 182 8.72 0.42 10.83
CA GLU A 182 9.86 -0.31 11.42
C GLU A 182 9.73 -1.82 11.20
N GLY A 183 8.52 -2.37 11.39
CA GLY A 183 8.24 -3.77 11.05
C GLY A 183 8.42 -4.09 9.57
N THR A 184 8.07 -3.14 8.69
CA THR A 184 8.29 -3.28 7.25
C THR A 184 9.78 -3.32 6.92
N LEU A 185 10.57 -2.35 7.41
CA LEU A 185 11.99 -2.25 7.12
C LEU A 185 12.75 -3.51 7.55
N ARG A 186 12.39 -4.07 8.72
CA ARG A 186 12.96 -5.33 9.23
C ARG A 186 12.56 -6.55 8.40
N LEU A 187 11.34 -6.61 7.88
CA LEU A 187 10.94 -7.71 7.01
C LEU A 187 11.53 -7.57 5.60
N LEU A 188 11.73 -6.35 5.10
CA LEU A 188 12.40 -6.15 3.81
C LEU A 188 13.90 -6.45 3.91
N SER A 189 14.56 -6.10 5.02
CA SER A 189 15.96 -6.49 5.25
C SER A 189 16.15 -8.01 5.36
N SER A 190 15.07 -8.78 5.55
CA SER A 190 15.10 -10.25 5.51
C SER A 190 15.42 -10.82 4.13
N GLY A 191 15.28 -10.01 3.08
CA GLY A 191 15.68 -10.37 1.73
C GLY A 191 17.19 -10.46 1.54
N THR A 192 17.95 -9.62 2.25
CA THR A 192 19.41 -9.50 2.13
C THR A 192 20.17 -10.08 3.33
N SER A 193 19.57 -10.07 4.52
CA SER A 193 20.20 -10.47 5.78
C SER A 193 19.35 -11.45 6.59
N SER A 194 19.98 -12.36 7.34
CA SER A 194 19.28 -13.30 8.23
C SER A 194 18.75 -12.59 9.48
N LEU A 195 17.45 -12.61 9.71
CA LEU A 195 16.86 -12.11 10.97
C LEU A 195 16.72 -13.18 12.03
N SER A 196 16.89 -12.76 13.28
CA SER A 196 16.48 -13.54 14.45
C SER A 196 14.96 -13.75 14.47
N PHE A 197 14.54 -14.96 14.85
CA PHE A 197 13.13 -15.37 14.91
C PHE A 197 12.26 -14.41 15.74
N GLY A 198 12.80 -13.84 16.83
CA GLY A 198 12.10 -12.88 17.66
C GLY A 198 11.75 -11.57 16.93
N ASN A 199 12.69 -11.05 16.13
CA ASN A 199 12.46 -9.85 15.33
C ASN A 199 11.48 -10.10 14.17
N TYR A 200 11.48 -11.32 13.64
CA TYR A 200 10.55 -11.74 12.61
C TYR A 200 9.11 -11.78 13.12
N MET A 201 8.87 -12.44 14.25
CA MET A 201 7.55 -12.51 14.90
C MET A 201 7.05 -11.13 15.35
N TYR A 202 7.95 -10.31 15.89
CA TYR A 202 7.64 -8.92 16.26
C TYR A 202 7.13 -8.12 15.06
N SER A 203 7.86 -8.17 13.94
CA SER A 203 7.56 -7.40 12.73
C SER A 203 6.23 -7.80 12.10
N ILE A 204 5.91 -9.09 12.09
CA ILE A 204 4.60 -9.60 11.62
C ILE A 204 3.48 -9.15 12.56
N SER A 205 3.70 -9.25 13.87
CA SER A 205 2.68 -8.90 14.87
C SER A 205 2.31 -7.42 14.84
N ILE A 206 3.30 -6.53 14.76
CA ILE A 206 3.07 -5.08 14.69
C ILE A 206 2.36 -4.69 13.39
N LEU A 207 2.75 -5.29 12.27
CA LEU A 207 2.11 -5.05 10.97
C LEU A 207 0.67 -5.56 10.93
N LEU A 208 0.39 -6.74 11.50
CA LEU A 208 -0.96 -7.27 11.59
C LEU A 208 -1.84 -6.39 12.47
N LEU A 209 -1.34 -5.96 13.63
CA LEU A 209 -2.06 -5.06 14.54
C LEU A 209 -2.46 -3.77 13.82
N TRP A 210 -1.50 -3.11 13.15
CA TRP A 210 -1.77 -1.88 12.40
C TRP A 210 -2.69 -2.10 11.19
N ASN A 211 -2.59 -3.24 10.50
CA ASN A 211 -3.52 -3.60 9.44
C ASN A 211 -4.96 -3.73 9.96
N VAL A 212 -5.17 -4.30 11.14
CA VAL A 212 -6.50 -4.38 11.75
C VAL A 212 -7.01 -2.99 12.14
N VAL A 213 -6.18 -2.17 12.79
CA VAL A 213 -6.54 -0.79 13.19
C VAL A 213 -6.93 0.04 11.97
N ILE A 214 -6.11 0.03 10.91
CA ILE A 214 -6.39 0.81 9.70
C ILE A 214 -7.59 0.26 8.94
N TYR A 215 -7.81 -1.06 8.94
CA TYR A 215 -8.99 -1.67 8.32
C TYR A 215 -10.28 -1.20 8.99
N VAL A 216 -10.33 -1.19 10.33
CA VAL A 216 -11.49 -0.69 11.09
C VAL A 216 -11.72 0.80 10.81
N TRP A 217 -10.64 1.59 10.79
CA TRP A 217 -10.70 3.02 10.49
C TRP A 217 -11.16 3.30 9.05
N ALA A 218 -10.59 2.60 8.06
CA ALA A 218 -10.93 2.75 6.65
C ALA A 218 -12.39 2.36 6.40
N LYS A 219 -12.86 1.25 6.99
CA LYS A 219 -14.26 0.85 6.93
C LYS A 219 -15.18 1.93 7.52
N LYS A 220 -14.85 2.46 8.70
CA LYS A 220 -15.64 3.54 9.33
C LYS A 220 -15.64 4.81 8.48
N SER A 221 -14.49 5.21 7.97
CA SER A 221 -14.33 6.40 7.11
C SER A 221 -15.16 6.28 5.84
N PHE A 222 -15.09 5.12 5.18
CA PHE A 222 -15.84 4.83 3.95
C PHE A 222 -17.35 4.83 4.18
N VAL A 223 -17.84 4.15 5.22
CA VAL A 223 -19.27 4.17 5.56
C VAL A 223 -19.76 5.58 5.86
N GLN A 224 -19.06 6.33 6.72
CA GLN A 224 -19.52 7.65 7.15
C GLN A 224 -19.51 8.69 6.03
N HIS A 225 -18.52 8.68 5.14
CA HIS A 225 -18.34 9.74 4.15
C HIS A 225 -18.88 9.39 2.77
N VAL A 226 -18.94 8.10 2.40
CA VAL A 226 -19.47 7.67 1.11
C VAL A 226 -20.96 7.35 1.22
N MET A 227 -21.41 6.60 2.25
CA MET A 227 -22.84 6.22 2.35
C MET A 227 -23.74 7.36 2.84
N MET A 228 -23.33 8.16 3.83
CA MET A 228 -24.20 9.25 4.34
C MET A 228 -24.31 10.45 3.40
N ARG A 229 -23.47 10.54 2.36
CA ARG A 229 -23.52 11.63 1.39
C ARG A 229 -24.41 11.32 0.18
N ILE A 230 -24.56 10.05 -0.19
CA ILE A 230 -25.49 9.63 -1.23
C ILE A 230 -26.95 9.86 -0.78
N GLY A 231 -27.24 9.76 0.53
CA GLY A 231 -28.52 10.17 1.10
C GLY A 231 -28.78 11.69 1.14
N LYS A 232 -27.75 12.54 0.94
CA LYS A 232 -27.90 14.01 0.88
C LYS A 232 -27.88 14.58 -0.53
N GLY A 233 -27.58 13.77 -1.55
CA GLY A 233 -27.55 14.19 -2.96
C GLY A 233 -28.93 14.28 -3.63
N GLY A 234 -30.00 13.85 -2.96
CA GLY A 234 -31.38 13.92 -3.46
C GLY A 234 -32.18 15.14 -2.98
N GLY A 235 -31.55 16.10 -2.30
CA GLY A 235 -32.27 17.23 -1.69
C GLY A 235 -31.40 18.47 -1.58
N GLY A 236 -31.26 19.21 -2.67
CA GLY A 236 -30.82 20.60 -2.59
C GLY A 236 -29.96 21.08 -3.75
N ARG A 237 -30.66 21.62 -4.75
CA ARG A 237 -30.25 22.61 -5.76
C ARG A 237 -29.29 22.15 -6.85
#